data_AF-A0AAI9DBY0-F1
#
_entry.id   AF-A0AAI9DBY0-F1
#
_cell.length_a   1.000
_cell.length_b   1.000
_cell.length_c   1.000
_cell.angle_alpha   90.00
_cell.angle_beta   90.00
_cell.angle_gamma   90.00
#
_symmetry.space_group_name_H-M   'P 1'
#
loop_
_entity.id
_entity.type
_entity.pdbx_description
1 polymer ?
#
loop_
_entity_poly.entity_id
_entity_poly.type
_entity_poly.pdbx_seq_one_letter_code
_entity_poly.pdbx_strand_id
1 'polypeptide(L)'
;MNNQELSVQAFKDFLESLMSLNIMKEATARNLKNSSARLLTVVKEEEMGDVTKLDLNVLAERYIEITEPKPNDTSIKAYKSRMESAINKFKAFQANEDIPYNPISNRQEEEKELAKESPEVEPKNDQPSSYSLPVVIRPESGTTVTISGIPTDLTSEEAERISSILKVYVRPQ
;
A
#
# COMPACT_ATOMS: atom_id res chain seq x y z
N MET A 1 19.66 1.23 24.11
CA MET A 1 18.71 0.75 23.09
C MET A 1 19.47 -0.23 22.21
N ASN A 2 19.07 -1.50 22.18
CA ASN A 2 19.73 -2.51 21.38
C ASN A 2 19.49 -2.21 19.90
N ASN A 3 20.53 -1.93 19.12
CA ASN A 3 20.40 -1.66 17.69
C ASN A 3 19.76 -2.83 16.91
N GLN A 4 19.79 -4.04 17.45
CA GLN A 4 19.15 -5.21 16.83
C GLN A 4 17.62 -5.11 16.79
N GLU A 5 17.00 -4.45 17.78
CA GLU A 5 15.55 -4.30 17.87
C GLU A 5 15.01 -3.40 16.75
N LEU A 6 15.79 -2.42 16.28
CA LEU A 6 15.39 -1.51 15.19
C LEU A 6 16.00 -1.87 13.84
N SER A 7 16.60 -3.05 13.71
CA SER A 7 17.23 -3.50 12.47
C SER A 7 16.24 -3.64 11.32
N VAL A 8 16.73 -3.59 10.08
CA VAL A 8 15.91 -3.80 8.88
C VAL A 8 15.31 -5.21 8.86
N GLN A 9 16.01 -6.19 9.42
CA GLN A 9 15.47 -7.55 9.53
C GLN A 9 14.31 -7.62 10.53
N ALA A 10 14.46 -7.04 11.72
CA ALA A 10 13.37 -6.97 12.69
C ALA A 10 12.14 -6.22 12.13
N PHE A 11 12.37 -5.19 11.30
CA PHE A 11 11.28 -4.51 10.59
C PHE A 11 10.59 -5.41 9.57
N LYS A 12 11.32 -6.21 8.79
CA LYS A 12 10.74 -7.20 7.87
C LYS A 12 9.86 -8.20 8.62
N ASP A 13 10.35 -8.71 9.75
CA ASP A 13 9.61 -9.67 10.57
C ASP A 13 8.34 -9.04 11.16
N PHE A 14 8.40 -7.76 11.56
CA PHE A 14 7.23 -6.98 11.96
C PHE A 14 6.22 -6.82 10.82
N LEU A 15 6.65 -6.52 9.59
CA LEU A 15 5.74 -6.40 8.45
C LEU A 15 5.01 -7.72 8.15
N GLU A 16 5.67 -8.86 8.34
CA GLU A 16 5.06 -10.19 8.21
C GLU A 16 4.00 -10.46 9.28
N SER A 17 4.22 -9.98 10.51
CA SER A 17 3.27 -10.15 11.62
C SER A 17 2.07 -9.20 11.57
N LEU A 18 2.12 -8.10 10.79
CA LEU A 18 1.03 -7.12 10.74
C LEU A 18 -0.37 -7.71 10.48
N MET A 19 -0.46 -8.78 9.68
CA MET A 19 -1.74 -9.42 9.37
C MET A 19 -2.27 -10.28 10.52
N SER A 20 -1.40 -10.80 11.39
CA SER A 20 -1.78 -11.62 12.54
C SER A 20 -1.99 -10.81 13.83
N LEU A 21 -1.44 -9.60 13.90
CA LEU A 21 -1.57 -8.74 15.09
C LEU A 21 -3.00 -8.20 15.32
N ASN A 22 -3.88 -8.25 14.30
CA ASN A 22 -5.28 -7.77 14.36
C ASN A 22 -5.45 -6.31 14.89
N ILE A 23 -4.40 -5.50 14.78
CA ILE A 23 -4.34 -4.09 15.20
C ILE A 23 -4.83 -3.12 14.12
N MET A 24 -5.10 -3.62 12.92
CA MET A 24 -5.59 -2.85 11.78
C MET A 24 -6.31 -3.76 10.79
N LYS A 25 -7.03 -3.16 9.85
CA LYS A 25 -7.66 -3.90 8.75
C LYS A 25 -6.60 -4.69 7.98
N GLU A 26 -6.92 -5.93 7.62
CA GLU A 26 -6.02 -6.81 6.87
C GLU A 26 -5.52 -6.16 5.56
N ALA A 27 -6.41 -5.45 4.86
CA ALA A 27 -6.06 -4.71 3.64
C ALA A 27 -5.00 -3.63 3.91
N THR A 28 -5.07 -2.93 5.05
CA THR A 28 -4.08 -1.93 5.46
C THR A 28 -2.75 -2.58 5.79
N ALA A 29 -2.76 -3.68 6.56
CA ALA A 29 -1.57 -4.46 6.89
C ALA A 29 -0.85 -4.95 5.63
N ARG A 30 -1.61 -5.56 4.69
CA ARG A 30 -1.11 -6.03 3.40
C ARG A 30 -0.52 -4.88 2.56
N ASN A 31 -1.17 -3.72 2.54
CA ASN A 31 -0.67 -2.56 1.79
C ASN A 31 0.65 -2.01 2.36
N LEU A 32 0.77 -1.93 3.69
CA LEU A 32 2.01 -1.53 4.36
C LEU A 32 3.14 -2.52 4.06
N LYS A 33 2.87 -3.83 4.20
CA LYS A 33 3.82 -4.90 3.89
C LYS A 33 4.29 -4.82 2.44
N ASN A 34 3.36 -4.90 1.47
CA ASN A 34 3.71 -4.99 0.06
C ASN A 34 4.43 -3.73 -0.46
N SER A 35 4.05 -2.56 0.03
CA SER A 35 4.67 -1.30 -0.38
C SER A 35 6.07 -1.15 0.21
N SER A 36 6.25 -1.49 1.49
CA SER A 36 7.56 -1.44 2.14
C SER A 36 8.50 -2.49 1.55
N ALA A 37 8.01 -3.71 1.29
CA ALA A 37 8.80 -4.79 0.70
C ALA A 37 9.48 -4.39 -0.61
N ARG A 38 8.83 -3.56 -1.44
CA ARG A 38 9.40 -3.04 -2.69
C ARG A 38 10.64 -2.17 -2.44
N LEU A 39 10.57 -1.21 -1.52
CA LEU A 39 11.71 -0.34 -1.21
C LEU A 39 12.81 -1.09 -0.43
N LEU A 40 12.44 -2.13 0.32
CA LEU A 40 13.40 -2.97 1.04
C LEU A 40 14.27 -3.84 0.12
N THR A 41 13.92 -4.02 -1.17
CA THR A 41 14.77 -4.78 -2.11
C THR A 41 16.05 -4.04 -2.50
N VAL A 42 16.13 -2.73 -2.25
CA VAL A 42 17.26 -1.88 -2.64
C VAL A 42 18.04 -1.30 -1.45
N VAL A 43 17.75 -1.79 -0.24
CA VAL A 43 18.55 -1.49 0.96
C VAL A 43 19.87 -2.26 0.85
N LYS A 44 20.99 -1.56 1.02
CA LYS A 44 22.31 -2.17 0.97
C LYS A 44 22.68 -2.80 2.31
N GLU A 45 23.65 -3.71 2.31
CA GLU A 45 24.08 -4.43 3.51
C GLU A 45 24.53 -3.48 4.63
N GLU A 46 25.24 -2.41 4.30
CA GLU A 46 25.71 -1.40 5.26
C GLU A 46 24.57 -0.57 5.90
N GLU A 47 23.39 -0.55 5.28
CA GLU A 47 22.20 0.18 5.73
C GLU A 47 21.26 -0.71 6.58
N MET A 48 21.53 -2.01 6.70
CA MET A 48 20.65 -2.99 7.37
C MET A 48 20.54 -2.81 8.90
N GLY A 49 21.40 -1.99 9.51
CA GLY A 49 21.56 -1.89 10.96
C GLY A 49 20.39 -1.21 11.69
N ASP A 50 19.80 -0.16 11.13
CA ASP A 50 18.75 0.62 11.79
C ASP A 50 17.80 1.20 10.74
N VAL A 51 16.57 0.66 10.70
CA VAL A 51 15.55 1.02 9.71
C VAL A 51 15.14 2.50 9.81
N THR A 52 15.27 3.12 10.98
CA THR A 52 14.84 4.52 11.20
C THR A 52 15.77 5.55 10.57
N LYS A 53 16.97 5.11 10.15
CA LYS A 53 17.99 5.94 9.50
C LYS A 53 17.97 5.86 7.99
N LEU A 54 17.10 5.02 7.41
CA LEU A 54 16.98 4.88 5.96
C LEU A 54 16.40 6.15 5.34
N ASP A 55 17.03 6.65 4.27
CA ASP A 55 16.48 7.73 3.45
C ASP A 55 15.54 7.15 2.39
N LEU A 56 14.23 7.36 2.58
CA LEU A 56 13.20 6.85 1.69
C LEU A 56 13.24 7.46 0.28
N ASN A 57 13.82 8.65 0.09
CA ASN A 57 14.01 9.23 -1.24
C ASN A 57 15.07 8.45 -2.00
N VAL A 58 16.22 8.21 -1.35
CA VAL A 58 17.33 7.46 -1.94
C VAL A 58 16.90 6.02 -2.26
N LEU A 59 16.14 5.37 -1.38
CA LEU A 59 15.60 4.04 -1.67
C LEU A 59 14.61 4.07 -2.84
N ALA A 60 13.77 5.10 -2.94
CA ALA A 60 12.84 5.24 -4.07
C ALA A 60 13.59 5.43 -5.41
N GLU A 61 14.62 6.26 -5.44
CA GLU A 61 15.46 6.47 -6.62
C GLU A 61 16.11 5.15 -7.07
N ARG A 62 16.79 4.45 -6.15
CA ARG A 62 17.39 3.14 -6.44
C ARG A 62 16.35 2.14 -6.93
N TYR A 63 15.15 2.12 -6.34
CA TYR A 63 14.07 1.22 -6.76
C TYR A 63 13.60 1.52 -8.20
N ILE A 64 13.46 2.80 -8.57
CA ILE A 64 13.11 3.22 -9.93
C ILE A 64 14.20 2.81 -10.93
N GLU A 65 15.48 2.93 -10.55
CA GLU A 65 16.61 2.58 -11.41
C GLU A 65 16.67 1.09 -11.75
N ILE A 66 16.35 0.21 -10.79
CA ILE A 66 16.48 -1.24 -10.98
C ILE A 66 15.19 -1.93 -11.46
N THR A 67 14.05 -1.23 -11.46
CA THR A 67 12.74 -1.85 -11.74
C THR A 67 12.25 -1.52 -13.15
N GLU A 68 11.96 -2.57 -13.92
CA GLU A 68 11.28 -2.46 -15.21
C GLU A 68 9.97 -3.26 -15.24
N PRO A 69 8.85 -2.68 -15.74
CA PRO A 69 8.72 -1.30 -16.21
C PRO A 69 8.81 -0.28 -15.07
N LYS A 70 9.24 0.94 -15.40
CA LYS A 70 9.41 2.01 -14.40
C LYS A 70 8.09 2.29 -13.68
N PRO A 71 8.07 2.27 -12.33
CA PRO A 71 6.89 2.66 -11.57
C PRO A 71 6.54 4.13 -11.83
N ASN A 72 5.24 4.46 -11.79
CA ASN A 72 4.81 5.86 -11.89
C ASN A 72 5.00 6.61 -10.56
N ASP A 73 5.03 7.94 -10.64
CA ASP A 73 5.26 8.82 -9.48
C ASP A 73 4.24 8.60 -8.36
N THR A 74 2.97 8.37 -8.69
CA THR A 74 1.91 8.09 -7.72
C THR A 74 2.22 6.83 -6.89
N SER A 75 2.71 5.78 -7.56
CA SER A 75 3.10 4.53 -6.89
C SER A 75 4.29 4.74 -5.97
N ILE A 76 5.30 5.49 -6.44
CA ILE A 76 6.49 5.79 -5.65
C ILE A 76 6.14 6.62 -4.40
N LYS A 77 5.33 7.67 -4.55
CA LYS A 77 4.82 8.46 -3.42
C LYS A 77 4.10 7.58 -2.41
N ALA A 78 3.26 6.66 -2.89
CA ALA A 78 2.52 5.75 -2.04
C ALA A 78 3.44 4.73 -1.32
N TYR A 79 4.50 4.24 -1.98
CA TYR A 79 5.47 3.34 -1.36
C TYR A 79 6.22 4.02 -0.21
N LYS A 80 6.71 5.24 -0.44
CA LYS A 80 7.39 6.05 0.58
C LYS A 80 6.48 6.31 1.78
N SER A 81 5.28 6.82 1.55
CA SER A 81 4.32 7.14 2.62
C SER A 81 3.96 5.91 3.47
N ARG A 82 3.77 4.75 2.83
CA ARG A 82 3.45 3.50 3.54
C ARG A 82 4.65 2.95 4.31
N MET A 83 5.85 3.02 3.75
CA MET A 83 7.05 2.61 4.47
C MET A 83 7.31 3.51 5.68
N GLU A 84 7.16 4.82 5.55
CA GLU A 84 7.26 5.76 6.66
C GLU A 84 6.22 5.47 7.75
N SER A 85 4.96 5.25 7.37
CA SER A 85 3.90 4.86 8.31
C SER A 85 4.22 3.54 9.02
N ALA A 86 4.73 2.55 8.29
CA ALA A 86 5.12 1.26 8.85
C ALA A 86 6.30 1.41 9.82
N ILE A 87 7.31 2.22 9.51
CA ILE A 87 8.44 2.50 10.42
C ILE A 87 7.94 3.13 11.73
N ASN A 88 7.02 4.11 11.65
CA ASN A 88 6.44 4.72 12.85
C ASN A 88 5.68 3.71 13.72
N LYS A 89 4.91 2.81 13.09
CA LYS A 89 4.21 1.73 13.79
C LYS A 89 5.17 0.72 14.40
N PHE A 90 6.25 0.40 13.70
CA PHE A 90 7.29 -0.50 14.19
C PHE A 90 8.00 0.07 15.42
N LYS A 91 8.31 1.37 15.42
CA LYS A 91 8.87 2.06 16.59
C LYS A 91 7.94 1.95 17.80
N ALA A 92 6.65 2.22 17.61
CA ALA A 92 5.66 2.10 18.69
C ALA A 92 5.55 0.64 19.18
N PHE A 93 5.53 -0.33 18.27
CA PHE A 93 5.51 -1.76 18.60
C PHE A 93 6.71 -2.18 19.44
N GLN A 94 7.93 -1.75 19.08
CA GLN A 94 9.13 -2.06 19.85
C GLN A 94 9.19 -1.35 21.20
N ALA A 95 8.57 -0.16 21.30
CA ALA A 95 8.44 0.55 22.56
C ALA A 95 7.34 -0.01 23.49
N ASN A 96 6.61 -1.05 23.06
CA ASN A 96 5.37 -1.52 23.70
C ASN A 96 4.34 -0.38 23.91
N GLU A 97 4.35 0.60 23.01
CA GLU A 97 3.40 1.71 23.00
C GLU A 97 2.17 1.35 22.16
N ASP A 98 1.09 2.11 22.33
CA ASP A 98 -0.08 1.97 21.48
C ASP A 98 0.29 2.28 20.02
N ILE A 99 -0.06 1.38 19.11
CA ILE A 99 0.37 1.49 17.72
C ILE A 99 -0.47 2.58 17.06
N PRO A 100 0.14 3.68 16.57
CA PRO A 100 -0.59 4.84 16.10
C PRO A 100 -1.50 4.47 14.94
N TYR A 101 -2.80 4.33 15.19
CA TYR A 101 -3.83 4.17 14.17
C TYR A 101 -4.37 5.55 13.82
N ASN A 102 -3.75 6.19 12.82
CA ASN A 102 -4.39 7.29 12.14
C ASN A 102 -5.29 6.70 11.05
N PRO A 103 -6.63 6.69 11.19
CA PRO A 103 -7.46 6.63 10.01
C PRO A 103 -6.99 7.77 9.11
N ILE A 104 -6.84 7.50 7.81
CA ILE A 104 -6.48 8.52 6.84
C ILE A 104 -7.64 9.52 6.82
N SER A 105 -7.57 10.51 7.72
CA SER A 105 -8.20 11.79 7.48
C SER A 105 -7.56 12.25 6.19
N ASN A 106 -8.38 12.43 5.15
CA ASN A 106 -7.97 13.02 3.90
C ASN A 106 -7.15 14.27 4.24
N ARG A 107 -5.83 14.15 4.16
CA ARG A 107 -4.93 15.29 4.20
C ARG A 107 -5.11 15.95 2.85
N GLN A 108 -6.22 16.68 2.74
CA GLN A 108 -6.43 17.69 1.72
C GLN A 108 -5.22 18.61 1.83
N GLU A 109 -4.48 18.67 0.75
CA GLU A 109 -3.44 19.66 0.55
C GLU A 109 -4.10 21.03 0.79
N GLU A 110 -3.63 21.73 1.82
CA GLU A 110 -3.97 23.12 2.08
C GLU A 110 -3.38 23.96 0.95
N GLU A 111 -4.14 24.11 -0.14
CA GLU A 111 -4.07 25.31 -0.96
C GLU A 111 -5.09 26.30 -0.39
N LYS A 112 -4.56 27.43 0.06
CA LYS A 112 -5.27 28.54 0.70
C LYS A 112 -6.48 28.97 -0.12
N GLU A 113 -7.62 29.16 0.55
CA GLU A 113 -8.45 30.34 0.28
C GLU A 113 -9.28 30.73 1.50
N LEU A 114 -9.41 32.05 1.67
CA LEU A 114 -10.00 32.71 2.82
C LEU A 114 -11.53 32.55 2.87
N ALA A 115 -12.01 32.55 4.12
CA ALA A 115 -13.26 33.17 4.59
C ALA A 115 -14.58 32.37 4.56
N LYS A 116 -15.10 32.23 5.80
CA LYS A 116 -16.49 32.26 6.29
C LYS A 116 -17.27 30.94 6.49
N GLU A 117 -17.48 30.69 7.79
CA GLU A 117 -18.74 30.36 8.47
C GLU A 117 -19.45 29.02 8.15
N SER A 118 -19.47 28.14 9.15
CA SER A 118 -20.29 26.92 9.30
C SER A 118 -21.80 27.23 9.29
N PRO A 119 -22.72 26.23 9.43
CA PRO A 119 -22.65 24.79 9.12
C PRO A 119 -23.87 24.33 8.29
N GLU A 120 -23.73 23.31 7.43
CA GLU A 120 -24.88 22.47 7.09
C GLU A 120 -24.45 21.01 6.86
N VAL A 121 -25.20 20.12 7.51
CA VAL A 121 -24.99 18.68 7.56
C VAL A 121 -25.66 18.08 6.34
N GLU A 122 -24.90 17.49 5.43
CA GLU A 122 -25.45 16.64 4.37
C GLU A 122 -24.72 15.28 4.30
N PRO A 123 -25.45 14.21 3.93
CA PRO A 123 -25.15 12.84 4.31
C PRO A 123 -23.98 12.25 3.53
N LYS A 124 -23.21 11.40 4.21
CA LYS A 124 -22.10 10.62 3.65
C LYS A 124 -22.59 9.80 2.47
N ASN A 125 -22.06 10.09 1.29
CA ASN A 125 -22.17 9.22 0.14
C ASN A 125 -21.15 8.08 0.32
N ASP A 126 -21.62 6.94 0.83
CA ASP A 126 -20.88 5.67 0.91
C ASP A 126 -20.65 5.10 -0.50
N GLN A 127 -19.80 5.77 -1.30
CA GLN A 127 -19.37 5.21 -2.58
C GLN A 127 -18.13 4.33 -2.34
N PRO A 128 -18.18 3.03 -2.68
CA PRO A 128 -17.02 2.16 -2.54
C PRO A 128 -15.91 2.63 -3.48
N SER A 129 -14.73 2.90 -2.90
CA SER A 129 -13.54 3.21 -3.68
C SER A 129 -13.17 2.04 -4.59
N SER A 130 -12.61 2.29 -5.78
CA SER A 130 -12.26 1.24 -6.75
C SER A 130 -10.76 1.22 -7.11
N TYR A 131 -10.26 0.09 -7.59
CA TYR A 131 -8.87 -0.11 -8.00
C TYR A 131 -8.75 -0.84 -9.35
N SER A 132 -7.54 -0.80 -9.93
CA SER A 132 -7.23 -1.46 -11.20
C SER A 132 -6.15 -2.53 -11.02
N LEU A 133 -6.37 -3.71 -11.58
CA LEU A 133 -5.48 -4.88 -11.47
C LEU A 133 -5.05 -5.36 -12.87
N PRO A 134 -3.74 -5.36 -13.19
CA PRO A 134 -3.24 -6.04 -14.38
C PRO A 134 -3.15 -7.56 -14.15
N VAL A 135 -3.74 -8.33 -15.05
CA VAL A 135 -3.80 -9.80 -15.02
C VAL A 135 -3.20 -10.35 -16.31
N VAL A 136 -2.14 -11.14 -16.19
CA VAL A 136 -1.53 -11.84 -17.34
C VAL A 136 -2.41 -13.03 -17.71
N ILE A 137 -2.97 -13.03 -18.92
CA ILE A 137 -3.91 -14.07 -19.38
C ILE A 137 -3.28 -15.07 -20.35
N ARG A 138 -2.15 -14.73 -20.97
CA ARG A 138 -1.37 -15.62 -21.85
C ARG A 138 0.10 -15.42 -21.58
N PRO A 139 0.70 -16.23 -20.68
CA PRO A 139 2.12 -16.14 -20.35
C PRO A 139 3.03 -16.31 -21.56
N GLU A 140 2.65 -17.19 -22.50
CA GLU A 140 3.40 -17.53 -23.71
C GLU A 140 3.55 -16.37 -24.69
N SER A 141 2.57 -15.46 -24.73
CA SER A 141 2.58 -14.27 -25.58
C SER A 141 2.73 -12.97 -24.79
N GLY A 142 2.93 -13.04 -23.47
CA GLY A 142 3.01 -11.88 -22.57
C GLY A 142 1.72 -11.04 -22.51
N THR A 143 0.58 -11.57 -22.94
CA THR A 143 -0.66 -10.78 -23.05
C THR A 143 -1.25 -10.51 -21.67
N THR A 144 -1.39 -9.23 -21.35
CA THR A 144 -1.91 -8.73 -20.06
C THR A 144 -3.20 -7.95 -20.28
N VAL A 145 -4.18 -8.17 -19.41
CA VAL A 145 -5.46 -7.45 -19.38
C VAL A 145 -5.56 -6.70 -18.06
N THR A 146 -5.82 -5.40 -18.13
CA THR A 146 -6.09 -4.59 -16.93
C THR A 146 -7.59 -4.56 -16.66
N ILE A 147 -7.99 -5.05 -15.49
CA ILE A 147 -9.36 -4.93 -14.99
C ILE A 147 -9.42 -3.65 -14.14
N SER A 148 -10.13 -2.63 -14.59
CA SER A 148 -10.28 -1.36 -13.89
C SER A 148 -11.64 -1.25 -13.19
N GLY A 149 -11.70 -0.39 -12.16
CA GLY A 149 -12.95 -0.08 -11.48
C GLY A 149 -13.45 -1.19 -10.54
N ILE A 150 -12.56 -2.06 -10.06
CA ILE A 150 -12.92 -3.11 -9.11
C ILE A 150 -13.24 -2.45 -7.75
N PRO A 151 -14.47 -2.58 -7.22
CA PRO A 151 -14.79 -2.08 -5.89
C PRO A 151 -13.88 -2.69 -4.83
N THR A 152 -13.47 -1.88 -3.86
CA THR A 152 -12.61 -2.31 -2.74
C THR A 152 -13.30 -3.28 -1.78
N ASP A 153 -14.62 -3.37 -1.86
CA ASP A 153 -15.52 -4.24 -1.11
C ASP A 153 -16.23 -5.28 -1.99
N LEU A 154 -15.71 -5.56 -3.19
CA LEU A 154 -16.28 -6.53 -4.13
C LEU A 154 -16.60 -7.87 -3.43
N THR A 155 -17.87 -8.26 -3.45
CA THR A 155 -18.37 -9.49 -2.86
C THR A 155 -18.18 -10.69 -3.79
N SER A 156 -18.27 -11.91 -3.25
CA SER A 156 -18.18 -13.14 -4.05
C SER A 156 -19.29 -13.24 -5.11
N GLU A 157 -20.51 -12.82 -4.78
CA GLU A 157 -21.65 -12.82 -5.73
C GLU A 157 -21.42 -11.84 -6.89
N GLU A 158 -20.88 -10.65 -6.60
CA GLU A 158 -20.55 -9.66 -7.63
C GLU A 158 -19.40 -10.14 -8.52
N ALA A 159 -18.38 -10.78 -7.93
CA ALA A 159 -17.28 -11.38 -8.68
C ALA A 159 -17.77 -12.50 -9.62
N GLU A 160 -18.67 -13.37 -9.15
CA GLU A 160 -19.30 -14.41 -9.97
C GLU A 160 -20.11 -13.84 -11.13
N ARG A 161 -20.84 -12.73 -10.89
CA ARG A 161 -21.60 -12.03 -11.92
C ARG A 161 -20.67 -11.45 -12.99
N ILE A 162 -19.58 -10.79 -12.60
CA ILE A 162 -18.56 -10.26 -13.53
C ILE A 162 -17.94 -11.41 -14.35
N SER A 163 -17.56 -12.52 -13.69
CA SER A 163 -17.00 -13.70 -14.35
C SER A 163 -17.95 -14.30 -15.39
N SER A 164 -19.24 -14.39 -15.06
CA SER A 164 -20.27 -14.94 -15.94
C SER A 164 -20.43 -14.12 -17.22
N ILE A 165 -20.37 -12.79 -17.14
CA ILE A 165 -20.42 -11.91 -18.30
C ILE A 165 -19.20 -12.14 -19.21
N LEU A 166 -17.99 -12.21 -18.63
CA LEU A 166 -16.77 -12.44 -19.41
C LEU A 166 -16.81 -13.78 -20.15
N LYS A 167 -17.38 -14.82 -19.53
CA LYS A 167 -17.54 -16.16 -20.15
C LYS A 167 -18.41 -16.13 -21.41
N VAL A 168 -19.36 -15.21 -21.54
CA VAL A 168 -20.21 -15.09 -22.74
C VAL A 168 -19.40 -14.71 -23.99
N TYR A 169 -18.31 -13.96 -23.82
CA TYR A 169 -17.47 -13.51 -24.93
C TYR A 169 -16.36 -14.51 -25.30
N VAL A 170 -16.28 -15.64 -24.58
CA VAL A 170 -15.31 -16.70 -24.87
C VAL A 170 -15.76 -17.42 -26.14
N ARG A 171 -14.87 -17.45 -27.15
CA ARG A 171 -15.09 -18.25 -28.35
C ARG A 171 -14.92 -19.74 -28.01
N PRO A 172 -15.78 -20.63 -28.51
CA PRO A 172 -15.56 -22.06 -28.37
C PRO A 172 -14.21 -22.44 -29.01
N GLN A 173 -13.46 -23.27 -28.29
CA GLN A 173 -12.24 -23.91 -28.78
C GLN A 173 -12.60 -25.18 -29.55
#